data_AF-A0A7X5WNG3-F1
#
_entry.id   AF-A0A7X5WNG3-F1
#
_cell.length_a   1.000
_cell.length_b   1.000
_cell.length_c   1.000
_cell.angle_alpha   90.00
_cell.angle_beta   90.00
_cell.angle_gamma   90.00
#
_symmetry.space_group_name_H-M   'P 1'
#
loop_
_entity.id
_entity.type
_entity.pdbx_description
1 polymer ?
#
loop_
_entity_poly.entity_id
_entity_poly.type
_entity_poly.pdbx_seq_one_letter_code
_entity_poly.pdbx_strand_id
1 'polypeptide(L)' 'MTECVHCEERVKFKARERHMQVICNVYVGGSWDRVEHFHAPCYKKAGEPYGEPVD' A
#
# COMPACT_ATOMS: atom_id res chain seq x y z
N MET A 1 -13.19 2.30 3.80
CA MET A 1 -12.56 3.14 2.75
C MET A 1 -11.06 2.93 2.87
N THR A 2 -10.35 2.83 1.76
CA THR A 2 -8.91 2.52 1.77
C THR A 2 -8.10 3.79 1.55
N GLU A 3 -7.35 4.20 2.57
CA GLU A 3 -6.51 5.40 2.56
C GLU A 3 -5.04 5.01 2.43
N CYS A 4 -4.29 5.83 1.70
CA CYS A 4 -2.85 5.63 1.53
C CYS A 4 -2.13 6.03 2.81
N VAL A 5 -1.34 5.13 3.39
CA VAL A 5 -0.60 5.42 4.64
C VAL A 5 0.43 6.55 4.46
N HIS A 6 0.92 6.79 3.24
CA HIS A 6 1.94 7.81 2.98
C HIS A 6 1.40 9.22 2.74
N CYS A 7 0.27 9.36 2.04
CA CYS A 7 -0.27 10.68 1.66
C CYS A 7 -1.70 10.95 2.16
N GLU A 8 -2.29 10.00 2.90
CA GLU A 8 -3.62 10.09 3.52
C GLU A 8 -4.78 10.23 2.52
N GLU A 9 -4.49 10.34 1.22
CA GLU A 9 -5.51 10.33 0.18
C GLU A 9 -6.05 8.92 -0.08
N ARG A 10 -7.29 8.88 -0.59
CA ARG A 10 -7.95 7.61 -0.91
C ARG A 10 -7.24 6.87 -2.04
N VAL A 11 -6.96 5.59 -1.83
CA VAL A 11 -6.51 4.68 -2.88
C VAL A 11 -7.74 4.31 -3.72
N LYS A 12 -7.78 4.81 -4.96
CA LYS A 12 -8.85 4.51 -5.91
C LYS A 12 -8.26 3.84 -7.14
N PHE A 13 -8.85 2.71 -7.53
CA PHE A 13 -8.61 2.15 -8.83
C PHE A 13 -9.29 3.01 -9.91
N LYS A 14 -8.56 3.35 -10.95
CA LYS A 14 -9.09 3.99 -12.16
C LYS A 14 -8.71 3.17 -13.39
N ALA A 15 -9.70 2.52 -14.02
CA ALA A 15 -9.48 1.57 -15.11
C ALA A 15 -8.70 2.14 -16.30
N ARG A 16 -8.93 3.41 -16.66
CA ARG A 16 -8.20 4.07 -17.74
C ARG A 16 -6.73 4.36 -17.40
N GLU A 17 -6.46 4.67 -16.14
CA GLU A 17 -5.13 5.11 -15.70
C GLU A 17 -4.29 3.94 -15.16
N ARG A 18 -4.85 2.73 -15.05
CA ARG A 18 -4.20 1.51 -14.52
C ARG A 18 -3.45 1.77 -13.22
N HIS A 19 -4.06 2.55 -12.31
CA HIS A 19 -3.47 2.84 -11.01
C HIS A 19 -3.31 1.54 -10.24
N MET A 20 -2.07 1.19 -9.90
CA MET A 20 -1.73 0.05 -9.05
C MET A 20 -1.74 0.47 -7.58
N GLN A 21 -2.12 -0.44 -6.71
CA GLN A 21 -2.00 -0.30 -5.27
C GLN A 21 -1.04 -1.34 -4.72
N VAL A 22 -0.34 -1.00 -3.64
CA VAL A 22 0.44 -1.96 -2.86
C VAL A 22 -0.31 -2.22 -1.56
N ILE A 23 -0.55 -3.49 -1.26
CA ILE A 23 -1.27 -3.95 -0.08
C ILE A 23 -0.28 -4.72 0.80
N CYS A 24 -0.06 -4.23 2.01
CA CYS A 24 0.90 -4.79 2.95
C CYS A 24 0.13 -5.44 4.11
N ASN A 25 0.23 -6.77 4.23
CA ASN A 25 -0.30 -7.47 5.40
C ASN A 25 0.76 -7.43 6.52
N VAL A 26 0.50 -6.66 7.57
CA VAL A 26 1.46 -6.39 8.63
C VAL A 26 1.22 -7.38 9.77
N TYR A 27 2.30 -8.03 10.20
CA TYR A 27 2.31 -8.96 11.31
C TYR A 27 3.23 -8.41 12.41
N VAL A 28 2.75 -8.43 13.66
CA VAL A 28 3.52 -8.00 14.83
C VAL A 28 3.65 -9.20 15.78
N GLY A 29 4.89 -9.56 16.12
CA GLY A 29 5.16 -10.73 16.98
C GLY A 29 4.65 -12.06 16.40
N GLY A 30 4.63 -12.18 15.06
CA GLY A 30 4.15 -13.39 14.37
C GLY A 30 2.63 -13.53 14.29
N SER A 31 1.87 -12.58 14.84
CA SER A 31 0.41 -12.52 14.71
C SER A 31 0.00 -11.47 13.69
N TRP A 32 -1.10 -11.71 12.98
CA TRP A 32 -1.70 -10.71 12.11
C TRP A 32 -2.12 -9.48 12.93
N ASP A 33 -1.79 -8.29 12.44
CA ASP A 33 -2.07 -7.03 13.13
C ASP A 33 -2.99 -6.12 12.29
N ARG A 34 -2.59 -5.80 11.06
CA ARG A 34 -3.34 -4.88 10.19
C ARG A 34 -2.99 -5.03 8.72
N VAL A 35 -3.79 -4.37 7.87
CA VAL A 35 -3.50 -4.19 6.45
C VAL A 35 -3.20 -2.72 6.19
N GLU A 36 -2.06 -2.44 5.58
CA GLU A 36 -1.69 -1.10 5.12
C GLU A 36 -1.80 -1.01 3.61
N HIS A 37 -2.34 0.11 3.12
CA HIS A 37 -2.51 0.35 1.70
C HIS A 37 -1.71 1.57 1.26
N PHE A 38 -1.17 1.48 0.05
CA PHE A 38 -0.43 2.56 -0.58
C PHE A 38 -0.84 2.67 -2.05
N HIS A 39 -0.81 3.89 -2.60
CA HIS A 39 -0.63 4.02 -4.04
C HIS A 39 0.75 3.49 -4.41
N ALA A 40 0.89 2.79 -5.54
CA ALA A 40 2.20 2.32 -6.01
C ALA A 40 3.32 3.40 -6.02
N PRO A 41 3.10 4.64 -6.50
CA PRO A 41 4.13 5.68 -6.42
C PRO A 41 4.45 6.12 -4.98
N CYS A 42 3.45 6.12 -4.09
CA CYS A 42 3.63 6.48 -2.69
C CYS A 42 4.43 5.43 -1.93
N TYR A 43 4.23 4.15 -2.23
CA TYR A 43 5.02 3.07 -1.66
C TYR A 43 6.52 3.22 -1.98
N LYS A 44 6.85 3.55 -3.24
CA LYS A 44 8.22 3.85 -3.65
C LYS A 44 8.79 5.10 -2.98
N LYS A 45 8.00 6.17 -2.88
CA LYS A 45 8.41 7.41 -2.19
C LYS A 45 8.66 7.20 -0.69
N ALA A 46 7.89 6.31 -0.06
CA ALA A 46 8.08 5.91 1.32
C ALA A 46 9.33 5.03 1.54
N GLY A 47 10.08 4.70 0.48
CA GLY A 47 11.27 3.87 0.56
C GLY A 47 10.96 2.38 0.70
N GLU A 48 9.79 1.94 0.26
CA GLU A 48 9.40 0.52 0.21
C GLU A 48 9.52 -0.15 1.59
N PRO A 49 8.76 0.33 2.60
CA PRO A 49 8.97 0.00 4.02
C PRO A 49 8.85 -1.49 4.35
N TYR A 50 8.21 -2.29 3.49
CA TYR A 50 8.07 -3.74 3.62
C TYR A 50 8.79 -4.52 2.51
N GLY A 51 9.70 -3.88 1.78
CA GLY A 51 10.45 -4.46 0.66
C GLY A 51 9.72 -4.35 -0.68
N GLU A 52 10.25 -5.00 -1.71
CA GLU A 52 9.67 -4.98 -3.05
C GLU A 52 8.32 -5.72 -3.08
N PRO A 53 7.28 -5.17 -3.76
CA PRO A 53 6.04 -5.90 -3.98
C PRO A 53 6.31 -7.21 -4.73
N VAL A 54 5.65 -8.28 -4.32
CA VAL A 54 5.64 -9.55 -5.06
C VAL A 54 4.59 -9.49 -6.18
N ASP A 55 4.92 -10.04 -7.35
CA ASP A 55 4.00 -10.17 -8.50
C ASP A 55 2.90 -11.23 -8.29
#